data_AF-A0A1V4X365-F1
#
_entry.id   AF-A0A1V4X365-F1
#
_cell.length_a   1.000
_cell.length_b   1.000
_cell.length_c   1.000
_cell.angle_alpha   90.00
_cell.angle_beta   90.00
_cell.angle_gamma   90.00
#
_symmetry.space_group_name_H-M   'P 1'
#
loop_
_entity.id
_entity.type
_entity.pdbx_description
1 polymer ?
#
loop_
_entity_poly.entity_id
_entity_poly.type
_entity_poly.pdbx_seq_one_letter_code
_entity_poly.pdbx_strand_id
1 'polypeptide(L)'
;MIVGVGMLDLGIHEYYLETIKMMKLKYLWVGLFHSFVFGILVALSGCLRGLQCERNAAAVGFAATSAVVTGIVSIVVATAIITLVCQVLGI
;
A
#
# COMPACT_ATOMS: atom_id res chain seq x y z
N MET A 1 -17.92 -12.81 -0.45
CA MET A 1 -19.33 -13.20 -0.25
C MET A 1 -20.19 -12.88 -1.47
N ILE A 2 -20.27 -11.62 -1.92
CA ILE A 2 -21.15 -11.21 -3.03
C ILE A 2 -20.86 -11.93 -4.37
N VAL A 3 -19.59 -12.06 -4.77
CA VAL A 3 -19.25 -12.73 -6.04
C VAL A 3 -19.21 -14.26 -5.88
N GLY A 4 -18.64 -14.77 -4.79
CA GLY A 4 -18.47 -16.22 -4.57
C GLY A 4 -19.76 -16.99 -4.27
N VAL A 5 -20.71 -16.40 -3.55
CA VAL A 5 -22.02 -17.01 -3.29
C VAL A 5 -23.01 -16.70 -4.42
N GLY A 6 -22.89 -15.52 -5.04
CA GLY A 6 -23.79 -15.09 -6.12
C GLY A 6 -23.53 -15.73 -7.48
N MET A 7 -22.28 -16.12 -7.80
CA MET A 7 -21.94 -16.71 -9.11
C MET A 7 -21.50 -18.17 -9.06
N LEU A 8 -21.07 -18.71 -7.91
CA LEU A 8 -20.39 -20.01 -7.84
C LEU A 8 -21.06 -21.07 -6.95
N ASP A 9 -22.25 -20.79 -6.40
CA ASP A 9 -23.03 -21.69 -5.50
C ASP A 9 -22.20 -22.34 -4.38
N LEU A 10 -21.17 -21.65 -3.90
CA LEU A 10 -20.35 -22.11 -2.79
C LEU A 10 -21.13 -21.93 -1.48
N GLY A 11 -21.34 -23.03 -0.76
CA GLY A 11 -21.98 -23.01 0.56
C GLY A 11 -21.33 -21.98 1.49
N ILE A 12 -22.14 -21.07 2.03
CA ILE A 12 -21.71 -19.94 2.87
C ILE A 12 -20.81 -20.41 4.03
N HIS A 13 -21.04 -21.62 4.54
CA HIS A 13 -20.27 -22.23 5.62
C HIS A 13 -18.81 -22.55 5.25
N GLU A 14 -18.54 -23.13 4.07
CA GLU A 14 -17.18 -23.46 3.63
C GLU A 14 -16.36 -22.21 3.33
N TYR A 15 -16.98 -21.21 2.71
CA TYR A 15 -16.31 -19.93 2.42
C TYR A 15 -15.88 -19.21 3.71
N TYR A 16 -16.72 -19.26 4.76
CA TYR A 16 -16.44 -18.62 6.04
C TYR A 16 -15.34 -19.34 6.83
N LEU A 17 -15.38 -20.68 6.86
CA LEU A 17 -14.38 -21.51 7.52
C LEU A 17 -12.99 -21.35 6.90
N GLU A 18 -12.90 -21.33 5.57
CA GLU A 18 -11.63 -21.14 4.86
C GLU A 18 -11.09 -19.71 5.05
N THR A 19 -11.96 -18.70 5.02
CA THR A 19 -11.57 -17.28 5.24
C THR A 19 -11.00 -17.07 6.64
N ILE A 20 -11.61 -17.66 7.68
CA ILE A 20 -11.11 -17.56 9.05
C ILE A 20 -9.81 -18.36 9.23
N LYS A 21 -9.65 -19.50 8.56
CA LYS A 21 -8.38 -20.27 8.56
C LYS A 21 -7.24 -19.52 7.88
N MET A 22 -7.53 -18.79 6.81
CA MET A 22 -6.56 -17.99 6.05
C MET A 22 -6.24 -16.64 6.70
N MET A 23 -7.15 -16.08 7.51
CA MET A 23 -6.90 -14.90 8.34
C MET A 23 -5.95 -15.22 9.51
N LYS A 24 -4.67 -15.49 9.20
CA LYS A 24 -3.62 -15.44 10.21
C LYS A 24 -3.38 -14.00 10.63
N LEU A 25 -3.28 -13.77 11.95
CA LEU A 25 -2.92 -12.49 12.58
C LEU A 25 -1.66 -11.83 11.97
N LYS A 26 -0.79 -12.64 11.36
CA LYS A 26 0.40 -12.21 10.62
C LYS A 26 0.08 -11.27 9.45
N TYR A 27 -0.97 -11.52 8.68
CA TYR A 27 -1.35 -10.64 7.55
C TYR A 27 -1.78 -9.26 8.03
N LEU A 28 -2.42 -9.19 9.20
CA LEU A 28 -2.86 -7.94 9.81
C LEU A 28 -1.65 -7.11 10.27
N TRP A 29 -0.66 -7.75 10.91
CA TRP A 29 0.59 -7.10 11.31
C TRP A 29 1.44 -6.64 10.11
N VAL A 30 1.54 -7.46 9.07
CA VAL A 30 2.26 -7.10 7.83
C VAL A 30 1.58 -5.92 7.14
N GLY A 31 0.25 -5.92 7.03
CA GLY A 31 -0.51 -4.82 6.42
C GLY A 31 -0.39 -3.51 7.20
N LEU A 32 -0.38 -3.59 8.54
CA LEU A 32 -0.18 -2.43 9.41
C LEU A 32 1.23 -1.84 9.24
N PHE A 33 2.25 -2.70 9.20
CA PHE A 33 3.63 -2.27 8.95
C PHE A 33 3.78 -1.64 7.56
N HIS A 34 3.14 -2.20 6.53
CA HIS A 34 3.13 -1.65 5.18
C HIS A 34 2.58 -0.23 5.14
N SER A 35 1.39 -0.03 5.73
CA SER A 35 0.71 1.27 5.78
C SER A 35 1.57 2.32 6.49
N PHE A 36 2.25 1.94 7.57
CA PHE A 36 3.15 2.83 8.30
C PHE A 36 4.36 3.28 7.45
N VAL A 37 5.01 2.35 6.76
CA VAL A 37 6.15 2.65 5.89
C VAL A 37 5.75 3.56 4.72
N PHE A 38 4.59 3.30 4.10
CA PHE A 38 4.09 4.14 3.02
C PHE A 38 3.75 5.55 3.49
N GLY A 39 3.15 5.69 4.67
CA GLY A 39 2.85 7.00 5.27
C GLY A 39 4.11 7.84 5.46
N ILE A 40 5.20 7.25 5.96
CA ILE A 40 6.48 7.95 6.15
C ILE A 40 7.11 8.34 4.81
N LEU A 41 7.13 7.44 3.83
CA LEU A 41 7.70 7.72 2.50
C LEU A 41 6.97 8.86 1.78
N VAL A 42 5.64 8.88 1.85
CA VAL A 42 4.82 9.93 1.25
C VAL A 42 5.03 11.26 1.96
N ALA A 43 5.05 11.27 3.30
CA ALA A 43 5.28 12.49 4.08
C ALA A 43 6.64 13.09 3.75
N LEU A 44 7.71 12.29 3.74
CA LEU A 44 9.06 12.76 3.42
C LEU A 44 9.16 13.25 1.97
N SER A 45 8.64 12.50 1.01
CA SER A 45 8.67 12.88 -0.41
C SER A 45 7.91 14.18 -0.68
N GLY A 46 6.78 14.38 -0.01
CA GLY A 46 5.99 15.60 -0.08
C GLY A 46 6.67 16.80 0.58
N CYS A 47 7.21 16.63 1.78
CA CYS A 47 7.91 17.70 2.51
C CYS A 47 9.18 18.15 1.79
N LEU A 48 9.97 17.23 1.24
CA LEU A 48 11.20 17.55 0.51
C LEU A 48 10.94 18.36 -0.74
N ARG A 49 9.99 17.95 -1.59
CA ARG A 49 9.64 18.73 -2.79
C ARG A 49 8.97 20.06 -2.44
N GLY A 50 8.17 20.10 -1.38
CA GLY A 50 7.54 21.34 -0.90
C GLY A 50 8.56 22.39 -0.43
N LEU A 51 9.63 21.95 0.25
CA LEU A 51 10.73 22.82 0.68
C LEU A 51 11.62 23.29 -0.48
N GLN A 52 11.68 22.52 -1.57
CA GLN A 52 12.47 22.83 -2.77
C GLN A 52 11.74 23.74 -3.78
N CYS A 53 10.51 24.15 -3.49
CA CYS A 53 9.74 25.02 -4.37
C CYS A 53 10.35 26.44 -4.45
N GLU A 54 10.53 26.94 -5.67
CA GLU A 54 10.85 28.34 -5.91
C GLU A 54 9.68 29.28 -5.53
N ARG A 55 9.97 30.56 -5.31
CA ARG A 55 9.01 31.62 -4.90
C ARG A 55 8.02 32.04 -6.01
N ASN A 56 7.62 31.14 -6.90
CA ASN A 56 6.69 31.39 -8.00
C ASN A 56 5.52 30.41 -7.99
N ALA A 57 4.29 30.92 -8.19
CA ALA A 57 3.07 30.10 -8.17
C ALA A 57 3.07 28.96 -9.22
N ALA A 58 3.66 29.21 -10.40
CA ALA A 58 3.82 28.19 -11.44
C ALA A 58 4.84 27.09 -11.04
N ALA A 59 5.88 27.45 -10.28
CA ALA A 59 6.90 26.51 -9.82
C ALA A 59 6.36 25.54 -8.76
N VAL A 60 5.40 25.96 -7.94
CA VAL A 60 4.74 25.10 -6.93
C VAL A 60 3.96 23.96 -7.60
N GLY A 61 3.26 24.24 -8.70
CA GLY A 61 2.54 23.19 -9.45
C GLY A 61 3.49 22.16 -10.04
N PHE A 62 4.59 22.61 -10.65
CA PHE A 62 5.59 21.72 -11.24
C PHE A 62 6.31 20.87 -10.18
N ALA A 63 6.65 21.48 -9.04
CA ALA A 63 7.23 20.78 -7.90
C ALA A 63 6.26 19.77 -7.30
N ALA A 64 4.96 20.09 -7.21
CA ALA A 64 3.93 19.16 -6.72
C ALA A 64 3.72 17.95 -7.65
N THR A 65 3.70 18.14 -8.96
CA THR A 65 3.62 17.02 -9.91
C THR A 65 4.85 16.12 -9.82
N SER A 66 6.05 16.71 -9.74
CA SER A 66 7.27 15.95 -9.52
C SER A 66 7.22 15.18 -8.19
N ALA A 67 6.74 15.84 -7.11
CA ALA A 67 6.55 15.28 -5.77
C ALA A 67 5.71 14.00 -5.81
N VAL A 68 4.53 14.07 -6.42
CA VAL A 68 3.60 12.95 -6.52
C VAL A 68 4.20 11.78 -7.30
N VAL A 69 4.84 12.04 -8.44
CA VAL A 69 5.43 10.97 -9.26
C VAL A 69 6.52 10.22 -8.49
N THR A 70 7.44 10.93 -7.84
CA THR A 70 8.50 10.27 -7.04
C THR A 70 7.95 9.61 -5.79
N GLY A 71 6.91 10.18 -5.17
CA GLY A 71 6.17 9.55 -4.08
C GLY A 71 5.60 8.20 -4.52
N ILE A 72 4.79 8.16 -5.57
CA ILE A 72 4.17 6.92 -6.07
C ILE A 72 5.23 5.89 -6.49
N VAL A 73 6.29 6.31 -7.20
CA VAL A 73 7.39 5.40 -7.58
C VAL A 73 8.08 4.81 -6.34
N SER A 74 8.36 5.62 -5.32
CA SER A 74 8.95 5.14 -4.07
C SER A 74 8.06 4.15 -3.32
N ILE A 75 6.74 4.36 -3.34
CA ILE A 75 5.76 3.43 -2.75
C ILE A 75 5.78 2.10 -3.50
N VAL A 76 5.76 2.11 -4.83
CA VAL A 76 5.78 0.87 -5.63
C VAL A 76 7.04 0.06 -5.36
N VAL A 77 8.21 0.71 -5.33
CA VAL A 77 9.49 0.05 -5.04
C VAL A 77 9.50 -0.51 -3.61
N ALA A 78 9.08 0.28 -2.61
CA ALA A 78 9.00 -0.17 -1.23
C ALA A 78 8.03 -1.36 -1.06
N THR A 79 6.87 -1.29 -1.72
CA THR A 79 5.87 -2.37 -1.75
C THR A 79 6.49 -3.64 -2.31
N ALA A 80 7.17 -3.56 -3.46
CA ALA A 80 7.80 -4.71 -4.08
C ALA A 80 8.82 -5.38 -3.15
N ILE A 81 9.67 -4.57 -2.48
CA ILE A 81 10.67 -5.09 -1.54
C ILE A 81 10.00 -5.77 -0.34
N ILE A 82 9.02 -5.13 0.29
CA ILE A 82 8.38 -5.67 1.49
C ILE A 82 7.56 -6.93 1.17
N THR A 83 6.90 -6.97 0.01
CA THR A 83 6.23 -8.19 -0.50
C THR A 83 7.23 -9.31 -0.73
N LEU A 84 8.37 -9.05 -1.37
CA LEU A 84 9.43 -10.05 -1.57
C LEU A 84 9.96 -10.58 -0.24
N VAL A 85 10.19 -9.69 0.73
CA VAL A 85 10.67 -10.06 2.08
C VAL A 85 9.63 -10.92 2.80
N CYS A 86 8.34 -10.56 2.76
CA CYS A 86 7.28 -11.38 3.37
C CYS A 86 7.19 -12.77 2.72
N GLN A 87 7.29 -12.82 1.39
CA GLN A 87 7.27 -14.07 0.64
C GLN A 87 8.46 -14.98 0.98
N VAL A 88 9.65 -14.41 1.17
CA VAL A 88 10.85 -15.13 1.63
C VAL A 88 10.73 -15.58 3.09
N LEU A 89 10.09 -14.79 3.96
CA LEU A 89 9.82 -15.14 5.36
C LEU A 89 8.71 -16.20 5.54
N GLY A 90 8.08 -16.65 4.47
CA GLY A 90 7.06 -17.72 4.51
C GLY A 90 5.72 -17.27 5.11
N ILE A 91 5.34 -16.01 4.90
CA ILE A 91 4.02 -15.44 5.20
C ILE A 91 3.29 -15.22 3.87
#